data_AF-A0A517U3J7-F1
#
_entry.id   AF-A0A517U3J7-F1
#
_cell.length_a   1.000
_cell.length_b   1.000
_cell.length_c   1.000
_cell.angle_alpha   90.00
_cell.angle_beta   90.00
_cell.angle_gamma   90.00
#
_symmetry.space_group_name_H-M   'P 1'
#
loop_
_entity.id
_entity.type
_entity.pdbx_description
1 polymer ?
#
loop_
_entity_poly.entity_id
_entity_poly.type
_entity_poly.pdbx_seq_one_letter_code
_entity_poly.pdbx_strand_id
1 'polypeptide(L)' 'MVRNENEKYELVGEVVSIYRRAGSKKWYAYLRIDGRPMRRSLGTEHAGKARKLAFGARKPYLGRQPCGAS' A
#
# COMPACT_ATOMS: atom_id res chain seq x y z
N MET A 1 -33.60 4.54 7.30
CA MET A 1 -32.47 4.00 6.52
C MET A 1 -31.69 5.19 5.96
N VAL A 2 -30.54 5.53 6.54
CA VAL A 2 -29.73 6.66 6.07
C VAL A 2 -28.73 6.12 5.05
N ARG A 3 -28.86 6.51 3.79
CA ARG A 3 -27.86 6.24 2.74
C ARG A 3 -26.74 7.27 2.89
N ASN A 4 -25.52 6.82 3.16
CA ASN A 4 -24.32 7.67 3.09
C ASN A 4 -23.94 7.88 1.62
N GLU A 5 -24.63 8.79 0.92
CA GLU A 5 -24.47 9.07 -0.52
C GLU A 5 -23.30 10.00 -0.88
N ASN A 6 -22.19 10.03 -0.13
CA ASN A 6 -21.10 10.96 -0.47
C ASN A 6 -19.68 10.55 -0.04
N GLU A 7 -19.35 9.26 -0.09
CA GLU A 7 -17.95 8.86 0.03
C GLU A 7 -17.20 9.18 -1.27
N LYS A 8 -16.45 10.30 -1.26
CA LYS A 8 -15.49 10.64 -2.32
C LYS A 8 -14.22 9.83 -2.12
N TYR A 9 -13.98 8.87 -3.00
CA TYR A 9 -12.73 8.12 -3.03
C TYR A 9 -11.74 8.79 -3.97
N GLU A 10 -10.53 9.09 -3.47
CA GLU A 10 -9.42 9.56 -4.29
C GLU A 10 -8.32 8.51 -4.36
N LEU A 11 -7.78 8.28 -5.56
CA LEU A 11 -6.64 7.39 -5.76
C LEU A 11 -5.35 8.12 -5.35
N VAL A 12 -4.96 7.98 -4.09
CA VAL A 12 -3.71 8.56 -3.54
C VAL A 12 -2.45 7.78 -3.91
N GLY A 13 -2.57 6.56 -4.47
CA GLY A 13 -1.42 5.83 -4.98
C GLY A 13 -1.68 4.45 -5.58
N GLU A 14 -0.70 3.96 -6.33
CA GLU A 14 -0.72 2.69 -7.08
C GLU A 14 0.56 1.87 -6.86
N VAL A 15 0.43 0.54 -6.90
CA VAL A 15 1.58 -0.38 -7.00
C VAL A 15 1.82 -0.65 -8.48
N VAL A 16 2.93 -0.14 -9.03
CA VAL A 16 3.25 -0.28 -10.45
C VAL A 16 3.92 -1.62 -10.73
N SER A 17 4.83 -2.05 -9.85
CA SER A 17 5.53 -3.33 -10.04
C SER A 17 6.09 -3.90 -8.74
N ILE A 18 6.22 -5.23 -8.71
CA ILE A 18 6.90 -5.97 -7.65
C ILE A 18 8.04 -6.74 -8.31
N TYR A 19 9.27 -6.52 -7.86
CA TYR A 19 10.45 -7.08 -8.50
C TYR A 19 11.50 -7.50 -7.48
N ARG A 20 12.40 -8.36 -7.91
CA ARG A 20 13.58 -8.81 -7.16
C ARG A 20 14.80 -8.57 -8.03
N ARG A 21 15.82 -7.89 -7.47
CA ARG A 21 17.08 -7.66 -8.18
C ARG A 21 17.89 -8.94 -8.25
N ALA A 22 18.65 -9.13 -9.33
CA ALA A 22 19.67 -10.17 -9.41
C ALA A 22 20.63 -10.03 -8.21
N GLY A 23 20.92 -11.14 -7.53
CA GLY A 23 21.76 -11.16 -6.33
C GLY A 23 21.09 -10.66 -5.03
N SER A 24 19.90 -10.05 -5.08
CA SER A 24 19.16 -9.69 -3.87
C SER A 24 18.37 -10.89 -3.37
N LYS A 25 18.34 -11.10 -2.05
CA LYS A 25 17.34 -12.00 -1.44
C LYS A 25 15.99 -11.34 -1.23
N LYS A 26 15.94 -10.01 -1.20
CA LYS A 26 14.74 -9.22 -0.85
C LYS A 26 13.96 -8.78 -2.09
N TRP A 27 12.63 -8.82 -1.97
CA TRP A 27 11.69 -8.22 -2.92
C TRP A 27 11.48 -6.73 -2.67
N TYR A 28 11.16 -6.00 -3.73
CA TYR A 28 10.89 -4.57 -3.74
C TYR A 28 9.56 -4.29 -4.44
N ALA A 29 8.91 -3.20 -4.05
CA ALA A 29 7.76 -2.64 -4.75
C ALA A 29 8.12 -1.26 -5.30
N TYR A 30 7.71 -1.00 -6.53
CA TYR A 30 7.66 0.33 -7.11
C TYR A 30 6.23 0.85 -7.02
N LEU A 31 6.08 2.04 -6.45
CA LEU A 31 4.82 2.66 -6.11
C LEU A 31 4.76 4.04 -6.79
N ARG A 32 3.58 4.55 -7.07
CA ARG A 32 3.36 5.99 -7.30
C ARG A 32 2.39 6.49 -6.26
N ILE A 33 2.78 7.54 -5.54
CA ILE A 33 1.97 8.19 -4.50
C ILE A 33 1.86 9.65 -4.91
N ASP A 34 0.64 10.16 -5.08
CA ASP A 34 0.39 11.52 -5.58
C ASP A 34 1.19 11.84 -6.86
N GLY A 35 1.24 10.88 -7.79
CA GLY A 35 2.00 10.99 -9.04
C GLY A 35 3.52 10.84 -8.91
N ARG A 36 4.07 10.87 -7.68
CA ARG A 36 5.52 10.76 -7.41
C ARG A 36 5.96 9.30 -7.32
N PRO A 37 7.02 8.89 -8.03
CA PRO A 37 7.53 7.53 -7.94
C PRO A 37 8.24 7.29 -6.59
N MET A 38 7.93 6.16 -5.96
CA MET A 38 8.54 5.73 -4.70
C MET A 38 8.94 4.25 -4.79
N ARG A 39 10.08 3.89 -4.20
CA ARG A 39 10.52 2.50 -4.07
C ARG A 39 10.47 2.08 -2.61
N ARG A 40 9.90 0.90 -2.34
CA ARG A 40 9.83 0.31 -1.01
C ARG A 40 10.41 -1.11 -0.99
N SER A 41 11.27 -1.41 -0.02
CA SER A 41 11.68 -2.80 0.26
C SER A 41 10.53 -3.55 0.95
N LEU A 42 10.21 -4.76 0.47
CA LEU A 42 9.18 -5.61 1.07
C LEU A 42 9.74 -6.53 2.15
N GLY A 43 11.06 -6.51 2.40
CA GLY A 43 11.67 -7.19 3.55
C GLY A 43 11.48 -8.71 3.59
N THR A 44 11.13 -9.33 2.46
CA THR A 44 10.88 -10.78 2.36
C THR A 44 11.59 -11.37 1.15
N GLU A 45 11.91 -12.66 1.24
CA GLU A 45 12.49 -13.45 0.16
C GLU A 45 11.42 -14.22 -0.64
N HIS A 46 10.22 -14.38 -0.08
CA HIS A 46 9.14 -15.17 -0.66
C HIS A 46 8.23 -14.32 -1.54
N ALA A 47 8.04 -14.74 -2.80
CA ALA A 47 7.21 -14.03 -3.78
C ALA A 47 5.75 -13.87 -3.33
N GLY A 48 5.15 -14.91 -2.75
CA GLY A 48 3.77 -14.86 -2.24
C GLY A 48 3.58 -13.86 -1.11
N LYS A 49 4.54 -13.79 -0.17
CA LYS A 49 4.54 -12.81 0.92
C LYS A 49 4.79 -11.40 0.38
N ALA A 50 5.66 -11.23 -0.62
CA ALA A 50 5.90 -9.96 -1.28
C ALA A 50 4.63 -9.39 -1.91
N ARG A 51 3.86 -10.21 -2.63
CA ARG A 51 2.54 -9.81 -3.17
C ARG A 51 1.60 -9.36 -2.05
N LYS A 52 1.44 -10.17 -1.00
CA LYS A 52 0.60 -9.80 0.14
C LYS A 52 1.04 -8.50 0.82
N LEU A 53 2.34 -8.22 0.92
CA LEU A 53 2.85 -6.99 1.53
C LEU A 53 2.68 -5.75 0.64
N ALA A 54 2.82 -5.92 -0.68
CA ALA A 54 2.60 -4.84 -1.64
C ALA A 54 1.13 -4.41 -1.67
N PHE A 55 0.20 -5.37 -1.65
CA PHE A 55 -1.24 -5.09 -1.61
C PHE A 55 -1.80 -4.87 -0.20
N GLY A 56 -1.16 -5.42 0.84
CA GLY A 56 -1.60 -5.35 2.23
C GLY A 56 -1.50 -3.95 2.84
N ALA A 57 -0.86 -3.01 2.16
CA ALA A 57 -0.94 -1.58 2.44
C ALA A 57 -2.28 -0.95 1.98
N ARG A 58 -3.19 -1.72 1.35
CA ARG A 58 -4.60 -1.34 1.12
C ARG A 58 -5.49 -1.41 2.37
N LYS A 59 -4.93 -1.58 3.58
CA LYS A 59 -5.61 -0.94 4.72
C LYS A 59 -5.36 0.54 4.53
N PRO A 60 -6.39 1.30 4.13
CA PRO A 60 -6.21 2.70 3.79
C PRO A 60 -5.48 3.38 4.96
N TYR A 61 -4.73 4.41 4.62
CA TYR A 61 -4.55 5.56 5.50
C TYR A 61 -5.92 6.23 5.80
N LEU A 62 -6.98 5.45 6.06
CA LEU A 62 -8.08 5.85 6.90
C LEU A 62 -7.37 6.25 8.18
N GLY A 63 -7.45 7.53 8.50
CA GLY A 63 -6.84 8.08 9.68
C GLY A 63 -6.97 7.12 10.84
N ARG A 64 -5.92 7.05 11.65
CA ARG A 64 -6.17 6.92 13.08
C ARG A 64 -7.22 8.00 13.40
N GLN A 65 -8.51 7.66 13.37
CA GLN A 65 -9.45 8.26 14.28
C GLN A 65 -8.80 8.00 15.64
N PRO A 66 -8.48 9.03 16.44
CA PRO A 66 -8.30 8.80 17.85
C PRO A 66 -9.59 8.11 18.30
N CYS A 67 -9.49 6.83 18.61
CA CYS A 67 -10.47 6.17 19.45
C CYS A 67 -10.63 7.08 20.67
N GLY A 68 -11.87 7.49 20.93
CA GLY A 68 -12.19 8.43 21.99
C GLY A 68 -11.43 8.10 23.28
N ALA A 69 -10.73 9.10 23.79
CA ALA A 69 -10.60 9.25 25.22
C ALA A 69 -11.55 10.40 25.56
N SER A 70 -12.77 10.00 25.92
CA SER A 70 -13.70 10.80 26.72
C SER A 70 -13.05 11.22 28.03
#